data_AF-A0A7Y8WZD1-F1
#
_entry.id   AF-A0A7Y8WZD1-F1
#
_cell.length_a   1.000
_cell.length_b   1.000
_cell.length_c   1.000
_cell.angle_alpha   90.00
_cell.angle_beta   90.00
_cell.angle_gamma   90.00
#
_symmetry.space_group_name_H-M   'P 1'
#
loop_
_entity.id
_entity.type
_entity.pdbx_description
1 polymer ?
#
loop_
_entity_poly.entity_id
_entity_poly.type
_entity_poly.pdbx_seq_one_letter_code
_entity_poly.pdbx_strand_id
1 'polypeptide(L)' 'MISPTTARHVLHHFGRAGGTEPGTFTASLIAAIAAADHTNFARLATLYPELATAIEVAKHDRDGITKLQMISVGREAA' A
#
# COMPACT_ATOMS: atom_id res chain seq x y z
N MET A 1 3.91 -6.55 -8.50
CA MET A 1 5.07 -5.69 -8.19
C MET A 1 4.54 -4.38 -7.63
N ILE A 2 5.13 -3.87 -6.54
CA ILE A 2 4.74 -2.58 -5.95
C ILE A 2 5.68 -1.51 -6.49
N SER A 3 5.13 -0.44 -7.09
CA SER A 3 5.92 0.70 -7.53
C SER A 3 6.35 1.58 -6.35
N PRO A 4 7.44 2.36 -6.49
CA PRO A 4 7.86 3.31 -5.46
C PRO A 4 6.76 4.32 -5.08
N THR A 5 5.97 4.75 -6.07
CA THR A 5 4.87 5.70 -5.84
C THR A 5 3.74 5.09 -5.01
N THR A 6 3.30 3.86 -5.34
CA THR A 6 2.33 3.12 -4.52
C THR A 6 2.83 2.93 -3.10
N ALA A 7 4.11 2.55 -2.93
CA ALA A 7 4.70 2.38 -1.60
C ALA A 7 4.64 3.68 -0.79
N ARG A 8 4.98 4.83 -1.39
CA ARG A 8 4.87 6.14 -0.72
C ARG A 8 3.43 6.48 -0.31
N HIS A 9 2.46 6.22 -1.18
CA HIS A 9 1.05 6.50 -0.86
C HIS A 9 0.54 5.63 0.28
N VAL A 10 0.89 4.34 0.29
CA VAL A 10 0.50 3.42 1.37
C VAL A 10 1.22 3.77 2.67
N LEU A 11 2.52 4.09 2.64
CA LEU A 11 3.24 4.58 3.82
C LEU A 11 2.59 5.84 4.42
N HIS A 12 2.15 6.77 3.57
CA HIS A 12 1.41 7.95 4.03
C HIS A 12 0.11 7.58 4.73
N HIS A 13 -0.70 6.67 4.16
CA HIS A 13 -1.94 6.22 4.77
C HIS A 13 -1.75 5.63 6.18
N PHE A 14 -0.66 4.89 6.40
CA PHE A 14 -0.32 4.33 7.72
C PHE A 14 0.48 5.27 8.63
N GLY A 15 0.66 6.55 8.25
CA GLY A 15 1.41 7.54 9.04
C GLY A 15 2.88 7.20 9.21
N ARG A 16 3.50 6.51 8.23
CA ARG A 16 4.89 6.04 8.29
C ARG A 16 5.83 6.98 7.53
N ALA A 17 7.09 7.03 7.98
CA ALA A 17 8.14 7.81 7.35
C ALA A 17 8.37 7.37 5.89
N GLY A 18 8.71 8.33 5.02
CA GLY A 18 8.85 8.11 3.58
C GLY A 18 7.51 8.14 2.82
N GLY A 19 6.39 8.36 3.51
CA GLY A 19 5.09 8.53 2.87
C GLY A 19 4.96 9.85 2.11
N THR A 20 4.18 9.84 1.03
CA THR A 20 3.76 11.05 0.30
C THR A 20 2.25 11.01 0.09
N GLU A 21 1.59 12.12 0.34
CA GLU A 21 0.14 12.23 0.18
C GLU A 21 -0.25 12.05 -1.30
N PRO A 22 -1.14 11.08 -1.62
CA PRO A 22 -1.69 10.97 -2.96
C PRO A 22 -2.83 11.98 -3.21
N GLY A 23 -3.27 12.09 -4.45
CA GLY A 23 -4.52 12.79 -4.76
C GLY A 23 -5.74 12.16 -4.09
N THR A 24 -6.80 12.94 -3.87
CA THR A 24 -7.98 12.57 -3.07
C THR A 24 -8.63 11.26 -3.49
N PHE A 25 -8.78 11.01 -4.80
CA PHE A 25 -9.35 9.75 -5.29
C PHE A 25 -8.53 8.54 -4.83
N THR A 26 -7.21 8.60 -5.01
CA THR A 26 -6.29 7.54 -4.62
C THR A 26 -6.23 7.37 -3.11
N ALA A 27 -6.30 8.47 -2.33
CA ALA A 27 -6.40 8.40 -0.87
C ALA A 27 -7.65 7.64 -0.43
N SER A 28 -8.82 7.97 -1.00
CA SER A 28 -10.09 7.29 -0.72
C SER A 28 -10.05 5.83 -1.13
N LEU A 29 -9.45 5.50 -2.27
CA LEU A 29 -9.29 4.12 -2.72
C LEU A 29 -8.42 3.30 -1.77
N ILE A 30 -7.28 3.85 -1.33
CA ILE A 30 -6.41 3.19 -0.34
C ILE A 30 -7.17 2.95 0.96
N ALA A 31 -7.89 3.95 1.47
CA ALA A 31 -8.69 3.81 2.68
C ALA A 31 -9.78 2.73 2.54
N ALA A 32 -10.46 2.69 1.39
CA ALA A 32 -11.48 1.68 1.10
C ALA A 32 -10.88 0.26 1.08
N ILE A 33 -9.75 0.06 0.42
CA ILE A 33 -9.08 -1.25 0.38
C ILE A 33 -8.58 -1.66 1.77
N ALA A 34 -7.97 -0.73 2.52
CA ALA A 34 -7.43 -1.01 3.85
C ALA A 34 -8.50 -1.38 4.89
N ALA A 35 -9.70 -0.81 4.76
CA ALA A 35 -10.84 -1.05 5.63
C ALA A 35 -11.77 -2.20 5.18
N ALA A 36 -11.59 -2.73 3.96
CA ALA A 36 -12.46 -3.75 3.41
C ALA A 36 -12.42 -5.06 4.22
N ASP A 37 -13.58 -5.71 4.36
CA ASP A 37 -13.66 -7.10 4.78
C ASP A 37 -13.05 -8.04 3.72
N HIS A 38 -12.88 -9.32 4.04
CA HIS A 38 -12.23 -10.28 3.16
C HIS A 38 -12.88 -10.40 1.77
N THR A 39 -14.21 -10.33 1.67
CA THR A 39 -14.93 -10.48 0.40
C THR A 39 -14.74 -9.24 -0.47
N ASN A 40 -14.90 -8.05 0.12
CA ASN A 40 -14.71 -6.79 -0.60
C ASN A 40 -13.24 -6.55 -0.94
N PHE A 41 -12.32 -6.95 -0.06
CA PHE A 41 -10.88 -6.91 -0.33
C PHE A 41 -10.54 -7.78 -1.55
N ALA A 42 -11.04 -9.02 -1.62
CA ALA A 42 -10.77 -9.90 -2.76
C ALA A 42 -11.26 -9.31 -4.11
N ARG A 43 -12.43 -8.66 -4.10
CA ARG A 43 -12.96 -7.94 -5.28
C ARG A 43 -12.07 -6.77 -5.67
N LEU A 44 -11.69 -5.94 -4.70
CA LEU A 44 -10.83 -4.78 -4.94
C LEU A 44 -9.42 -5.19 -5.36
N ALA A 45 -8.87 -6.26 -4.79
CA ALA A 45 -7.55 -6.80 -5.14
C ALA A 45 -7.50 -7.32 -6.59
N THR A 46 -8.63 -7.79 -7.11
CA THR A 46 -8.73 -8.17 -8.53
C THR A 46 -8.60 -6.94 -9.45
N LEU A 47 -9.17 -5.79 -9.05
CA LEU A 47 -9.16 -4.56 -9.84
C LEU A 47 -7.90 -3.70 -9.62
N TYR A 48 -7.35 -3.73 -8.41
CA TYR A 48 -6.23 -2.90 -7.95
C TYR A 48 -5.14 -3.76 -7.27
N PRO A 49 -4.56 -4.73 -8.00
CA PRO A 49 -3.69 -5.75 -7.40
C PRO A 49 -2.44 -5.14 -6.75
N GLU A 50 -1.87 -4.09 -7.32
CA GLU A 50 -0.69 -3.42 -6.78
C GLU A 50 -0.97 -2.76 -5.42
N LEU A 51 -2.07 -2.00 -5.30
CA LEU A 51 -2.46 -1.34 -4.05
C LEU A 51 -2.83 -2.36 -2.97
N ALA A 52 -3.61 -3.39 -3.35
CA ALA A 52 -3.96 -4.48 -2.45
C ALA A 52 -2.73 -5.21 -1.92
N THR A 53 -1.76 -5.52 -2.79
CA THR A 53 -0.49 -6.15 -2.37
C THR A 53 0.27 -5.25 -1.38
N ALA A 54 0.39 -3.95 -1.67
CA ALA A 54 1.08 -3.02 -0.78
C ALA A 54 0.39 -2.88 0.59
N ILE A 55 -0.95 -2.90 0.62
CA ILE A 55 -1.73 -2.83 1.87
C ILE A 55 -1.59 -4.13 2.68
N GLU A 56 -1.63 -5.30 2.03
CA GLU A 56 -1.39 -6.59 2.70
C GLU A 56 -0.01 -6.66 3.32
N VAL A 57 1.02 -6.23 2.58
CA VAL A 57 2.39 -6.10 3.10
C VAL A 57 2.39 -5.18 4.32
N ALA A 58 1.76 -4.00 4.25
CA ALA A 58 1.73 -3.07 5.37
C ALA A 58 1.02 -3.61 6.62
N LYS A 59 -0.05 -4.41 6.47
CA LYS A 59 -0.90 -4.88 7.57
C LYS A 59 -0.44 -6.21 8.18
N HIS A 60 0.08 -7.11 7.36
CA HIS A 60 0.26 -8.51 7.75
C HIS A 60 1.71 -9.00 7.71
N ASP A 61 2.59 -8.34 6.97
CA ASP A 61 4.02 -8.67 7.00
C ASP A 61 4.70 -7.98 8.18
N ARG A 62 5.42 -8.78 9.00
CA ARG A 62 6.18 -8.29 10.16
C ARG A 62 7.15 -7.16 9.77
N ASP A 63 7.78 -7.28 8.60
CA ASP A 63 8.75 -6.31 8.09
C ASP A 63 8.17 -5.43 6.99
N GLY A 64 6.84 -5.45 6.83
CA GLY A 64 6.15 -4.87 5.69
C GLY A 64 6.39 -3.37 5.51
N ILE A 65 6.36 -2.60 6.61
CA ILE A 65 6.66 -1.17 6.57
C ILE A 65 8.10 -0.93 6.09
N THR A 66 9.06 -1.70 6.59
CA THR A 66 10.47 -1.59 6.16
C THR A 66 10.65 -1.95 4.70
N LYS A 67 9.97 -3.00 4.21
CA LYS A 67 9.95 -3.37 2.79
C LYS A 67 9.39 -2.26 1.91
N LEU A 68 8.26 -1.67 2.30
CA LEU A 68 7.66 -0.55 1.57
C LEU A 68 8.58 0.68 1.59
N GLN A 69 9.29 0.95 2.67
CA GLN A 69 10.27 2.03 2.72
C GLN A 69 11.42 1.81 1.74
N MET A 70 11.95 0.58 1.64
CA MET A 70 12.97 0.26 0.62
C MET A 70 12.43 0.48 -0.80
N ILE A 71 11.22 -0.01 -1.09
CA ILE A 71 10.59 0.14 -2.40
C ILE A 71 10.34 1.63 -2.72
N SER A 72 9.94 2.43 -1.73
CA SER A 72 9.65 3.86 -1.90
C SER A 72 10.84 4.69 -2.41
N VAL A 73 12.07 4.24 -2.13
CA VAL A 73 13.32 4.85 -2.60
C VAL A 73 13.93 4.13 -3.79
N GLY A 74 13.21 3.19 -4.41
CA GLY A 74 13.66 2.44 -5.58
C GLY A 74 14.65 1.31 -5.28
N ARG A 75 14.73 0.85 -4.02
CA ARG A 75 15.49 -0.36 -3.67
C ARG A 75 14.55 -1.54 -3.70
N GLU A 76 14.90 -2.59 -4.45
CA GLU A 76 14.14 -3.84 -4.40
C GLU A 76 14.29 -4.45 -3.00
N ALA A 77 13.16 -4.66 -2.33
CA ALA A 77 13.11 -5.44 -1.10
C ALA A 77 13.31 -6.91 -1.50
N ALA A 78 14.52 -7.43 -1.28
CA ALA A 78 14.88 -8.84 -1.53
C ALA A 78 14.04 -9.80 -0.67
#